data_AF-A0A358NFI7-F1
#
_entry.id   AF-A0A358NFI7-F1
#
_cell.length_a   1.000
_cell.length_b   1.000
_cell.length_c   1.000
_cell.angle_alpha   90.00
_cell.angle_beta   90.00
_cell.angle_gamma   90.00
#
_symmetry.space_group_name_H-M   'P 1'
#
loop_
_entity.id
_entity.type
_entity.pdbx_description
1 polymer ?
#
loop_
_entity_poly.entity_id
_entity_poly.type
_entity_poly.pdbx_seq_one_letter_code
_entity_poly.pdbx_strand_id
1 'polypeptide(L)'
;ITDGMSFEEAAAQYSSCPSKQAGGALGQFGRGQMVKEFEDAVFSMQVGEISEPVKTQFGYHIIKLTDRTDRRNASLEDVYQEAKDGCFMEKQEKTYTERKEALSDK
;
A
#
# COMPACT_ATOMS: atom_id res chain seq x y z
N ILE A 1 20.54 -1.80 -15.80
CA ILE A 1 20.72 -0.33 -15.81
C ILE A 1 22.15 -0.06 -15.41
N THR A 2 23.04 -0.04 -16.38
CA THR A 2 24.49 0.09 -16.18
C THR A 2 25.04 0.81 -17.41
N ASP A 3 24.81 2.13 -17.45
CA ASP A 3 25.50 3.05 -18.37
C ASP A 3 25.33 4.53 -17.94
N GLY A 4 25.42 4.78 -16.62
CA GLY A 4 25.34 6.14 -16.05
C GLY A 4 23.94 6.75 -15.94
N MET A 5 22.90 6.12 -16.48
CA MET A 5 21.50 6.56 -16.34
C MET A 5 20.84 5.95 -15.11
N SER A 6 20.20 6.77 -14.28
CA SER A 6 19.43 6.35 -13.11
C SER A 6 18.08 5.72 -13.51
N PHE A 7 17.48 4.93 -12.61
CA PHE A 7 16.16 4.32 -12.85
C PHE A 7 15.10 5.41 -13.06
N GLU A 8 15.23 6.50 -12.33
CA GLU A 8 14.36 7.66 -12.34
C GLU A 8 14.42 8.39 -13.69
N GLU A 9 15.62 8.53 -14.27
CA GLU A 9 15.81 9.10 -15.61
C GLU A 9 15.28 8.17 -16.71
N ALA A 10 15.50 6.86 -16.58
CA ALA A 10 14.96 5.88 -17.52
C ALA A 10 13.43 5.84 -17.45
N ALA A 11 12.85 5.95 -16.25
CA ALA A 11 11.41 6.03 -16.06
C ALA A 11 10.84 7.33 -16.64
N ALA A 12 11.51 8.47 -16.48
CA ALA A 12 11.07 9.73 -17.06
C ALA A 12 11.09 9.71 -18.61
N GLN A 13 12.08 9.05 -19.22
CA GLN A 13 12.24 9.01 -20.68
C GLN A 13 11.42 7.92 -21.37
N TYR A 14 11.35 6.71 -20.80
CA TYR A 14 10.80 5.53 -21.48
C TYR A 14 9.48 5.02 -20.88
N SER A 15 9.08 5.48 -19.69
CA SER A 15 7.84 4.98 -19.08
C SER A 15 6.61 5.54 -19.79
N SER A 16 5.71 4.63 -20.16
CA SER A 16 4.37 4.96 -20.67
C SER A 16 3.35 5.21 -19.56
N CYS A 17 3.74 5.04 -18.28
CA CYS A 17 2.86 5.26 -17.14
C CYS A 17 2.80 6.76 -16.78
N PRO A 18 1.65 7.29 -16.32
CA PRO A 18 1.55 8.68 -15.83
C PRO A 18 2.56 9.01 -14.72
N SER A 19 3.03 8.00 -13.97
CA SER A 19 4.07 8.15 -12.94
C SER A 19 5.44 8.57 -13.49
N LYS A 20 5.63 8.62 -14.82
CA LYS A 20 6.88 9.08 -15.47
C LYS A 20 7.33 10.46 -14.98
N GLN A 21 6.40 11.37 -14.69
CA GLN A 21 6.72 12.72 -14.20
C GLN A 21 7.30 12.71 -12.78
N ALA A 22 7.00 11.66 -12.00
CA ALA A 22 7.55 11.44 -10.67
C ALA A 22 8.67 10.38 -10.67
N GLY A 23 9.37 10.21 -11.80
CA GLY A 23 10.46 9.24 -11.94
C GLY A 23 10.01 7.78 -11.80
N GLY A 24 8.73 7.48 -12.08
CA GLY A 24 8.16 6.15 -11.97
C GLY A 24 7.67 5.77 -10.57
N ALA A 25 7.64 6.69 -9.61
CA ALA A 25 7.17 6.41 -8.25
C ALA A 25 5.68 6.02 -8.22
N LEU A 26 5.37 4.87 -7.62
CA LEU A 26 4.00 4.34 -7.45
C LEU A 26 3.46 4.51 -6.02
N GLY A 27 4.29 4.95 -5.07
CA GLY A 27 3.94 5.01 -3.65
C GLY A 27 3.93 3.63 -2.98
N GLN A 28 3.32 3.56 -1.79
CA GLN A 28 3.13 2.31 -1.06
C GLN A 28 1.81 1.64 -1.49
N PHE A 29 1.88 0.35 -1.79
CA PHE A 29 0.71 -0.47 -2.09
C PHE A 29 0.77 -1.79 -1.33
N GLY A 30 -0.40 -2.30 -0.97
CA GLY A 30 -0.61 -3.61 -0.35
C GLY A 30 -0.93 -4.69 -1.38
N ARG A 31 -1.01 -5.93 -0.90
CA ARG A 31 -1.43 -7.08 -1.72
C ARG A 31 -2.84 -6.89 -2.28
N GLY A 32 -3.04 -7.26 -3.55
CA GLY A 32 -4.30 -7.17 -4.27
C GLY A 32 -4.59 -5.80 -4.91
N GLN A 33 -3.69 -4.83 -4.77
CA GLN A 33 -3.83 -3.52 -5.42
C GLN A 33 -3.20 -3.45 -6.83
N MET A 34 -2.33 -4.39 -7.17
CA MET A 34 -1.63 -4.48 -8.46
C MET A 34 -1.93 -5.80 -9.18
N VAL A 35 -1.59 -5.88 -10.47
CA VAL A 35 -1.72 -7.13 -11.24
C VAL A 35 -0.81 -8.22 -10.68
N LYS A 36 -1.27 -9.47 -10.76
CA LYS A 36 -0.63 -10.61 -10.10
C LYS A 36 0.84 -10.76 -10.49
N GLU A 37 1.17 -10.61 -11.76
CA GLU A 37 2.53 -10.77 -12.29
C GLU A 37 3.47 -9.68 -11.75
N PHE A 38 2.96 -8.46 -11.58
CA PHE A 38 3.71 -7.35 -10.99
C PHE A 38 3.90 -7.57 -9.48
N GLU A 39 2.83 -7.98 -8.79
CA GLU A 39 2.87 -8.29 -7.37
C GLU A 39 3.88 -9.40 -7.07
N ASP A 40 3.79 -10.54 -7.77
CA ASP A 40 4.64 -11.70 -7.55
C ASP A 40 6.13 -11.35 -7.75
N ALA A 41 6.44 -10.51 -8.75
CA ALA A 41 7.80 -9.98 -8.94
C ALA A 41 8.24 -9.12 -7.75
N VAL A 42 7.47 -8.10 -7.36
CA VAL A 42 7.83 -7.19 -6.25
C VAL A 42 8.02 -7.94 -4.93
N PHE A 43 7.14 -8.89 -4.61
CA PHE A 43 7.23 -9.65 -3.36
C PHE A 43 8.37 -10.66 -3.33
N SER A 44 8.94 -11.03 -4.49
CA SER A 44 10.11 -11.89 -4.58
C SER A 44 11.44 -11.13 -4.47
N MET A 45 11.42 -9.81 -4.67
CA MET A 45 12.60 -8.95 -4.68
C MET A 45 13.05 -8.50 -3.30
N GLN A 46 14.31 -8.09 -3.21
CA GLN A 46 14.88 -7.44 -2.03
C GLN A 46 14.80 -5.91 -2.15
N VAL A 47 14.78 -5.21 -1.01
CA VAL A 47 14.78 -3.74 -0.99
C VAL A 47 16.09 -3.24 -1.62
N GLY A 48 15.97 -2.31 -2.56
CA GLY A 48 17.07 -1.77 -3.37
C GLY A 48 17.30 -2.51 -4.69
N GLU A 49 16.66 -3.65 -4.91
CA GLU A 49 16.81 -4.46 -6.13
C GLU A 49 16.00 -3.90 -7.30
N ILE A 50 16.51 -4.11 -8.52
CA ILE A 50 15.83 -3.81 -9.78
C ILE A 50 15.48 -5.13 -10.47
N SER A 51 14.22 -5.31 -10.83
CA SER A 51 13.69 -6.54 -11.41
C SER A 51 14.21 -6.76 -12.83
N GLU A 52 14.17 -8.02 -13.27
CA GLU A 52 14.12 -8.33 -14.69
C GLU A 52 12.82 -7.79 -15.33
N PRO A 53 12.73 -7.66 -16.66
CA PRO A 53 11.52 -7.19 -17.33
C PRO A 53 10.32 -8.09 -17.04
N VAL A 54 9.36 -7.58 -16.26
CA VAL A 54 8.13 -8.26 -15.89
C VAL A 54 7.08 -8.04 -16.97
N LYS A 55 6.61 -9.12 -17.59
CA LYS A 55 5.53 -9.06 -18.57
C LYS A 55 4.19 -9.04 -17.86
N THR A 56 3.38 -8.02 -18.11
CA THR A 56 1.99 -7.93 -17.66
C THR A 56 1.07 -7.73 -18.86
N GLN A 57 -0.25 -7.70 -18.64
CA GLN A 57 -1.21 -7.33 -19.68
C GLN A 57 -1.01 -5.92 -20.27
N PHE A 58 -0.26 -5.05 -19.58
CA PHE A 58 0.03 -3.68 -20.00
C PHE A 58 1.38 -3.54 -20.75
N GLY A 59 2.11 -4.64 -20.93
CA GLY A 59 3.42 -4.66 -21.60
C GLY A 59 4.53 -5.16 -20.69
N TYR A 60 5.72 -4.57 -20.82
CA TYR A 60 6.88 -4.91 -20.00
C TYR A 60 7.16 -3.81 -18.98
N HIS A 61 7.43 -4.22 -17.74
CA HIS A 61 7.71 -3.32 -16.63
C HIS A 61 9.06 -3.68 -16.01
N ILE A 62 9.89 -2.68 -15.77
CA ILE A 62 11.08 -2.80 -14.92
C ILE A 62 10.71 -2.18 -13.58
N ILE A 63 10.93 -2.92 -12.50
CA ILE A 63 10.47 -2.55 -11.17
C ILE A 63 11.69 -2.33 -10.28
N LYS A 64 11.68 -1.29 -9.45
CA LYS A 64 12.70 -1.04 -8.43
C LYS A 64 12.01 -1.00 -7.08
N LEU A 65 12.38 -1.90 -6.18
CA LEU A 65 11.81 -1.92 -4.84
C LEU A 65 12.58 -0.92 -3.97
N THR A 66 11.95 0.20 -3.60
CA THR A 66 12.61 1.26 -2.80
C THR A 66 12.50 1.01 -1.31
N ASP A 67 11.38 0.47 -0.85
CA ASP A 67 11.09 0.22 0.55
C ASP A 67 10.08 -0.92 0.70
N ARG A 68 10.12 -1.64 1.83
CA ARG A 68 9.16 -2.71 2.14
C ARG A 68 8.75 -2.65 3.60
N THR A 69 7.47 -2.37 3.82
CA THR A 69 6.85 -2.54 5.13
C THR A 69 6.39 -3.99 5.28
N ASP A 70 7.06 -4.74 6.15
CA ASP A 70 6.63 -6.10 6.46
C ASP A 70 5.28 -6.11 7.19
N ARG A 71 4.55 -7.21 7.05
CA ARG A 71 3.25 -7.37 7.70
C ARG A 71 3.42 -7.23 9.21
N ARG A 72 2.64 -6.36 9.84
CA ARG A 72 2.54 -6.31 11.31
C ARG A 72 2.10 -7.70 11.78
N ASN A 73 2.98 -8.40 12.48
CA ASN A 73 2.62 -9.59 13.24
C ASN A 73 1.86 -9.14 14.49
N ALA A 74 0.61 -8.71 14.32
CA ALA A 74 -0.27 -8.44 15.44
C ALA A 74 -0.65 -9.79 16.07
N SER A 75 -0.52 -9.92 17.39
CA SER A 75 -0.99 -11.12 18.07
C SER A 75 -2.52 -11.18 18.03
N LEU A 76 -3.10 -12.37 18.20
CA LEU A 76 -4.55 -12.50 18.32
C LEU A 76 -5.12 -11.66 19.47
N GLU A 77 -4.35 -11.53 20.55
CA GLU A 77 -4.68 -10.67 21.70
C GLU A 77 -4.76 -9.20 21.27
N ASP A 78 -3.77 -8.71 20.53
CA ASP A 78 -3.74 -7.31 20.05
C ASP A 78 -4.93 -7.01 19.14
N VAL A 79 -5.22 -7.90 18.19
CA VAL A 79 -6.35 -7.74 17.27
C VAL A 79 -7.69 -7.81 18.00
N TYR A 80 -7.80 -8.69 19.01
CA TYR A 80 -9.01 -8.80 19.82
C TYR A 80 -9.25 -7.55 20.67
N GLN A 81 -8.21 -7.01 21.31
CA GLN A 81 -8.35 -5.78 22.09
C GLN A 81 -8.69 -4.58 21.19
N GLU A 82 -8.03 -4.42 20.04
CA GLU A 82 -8.35 -3.37 19.07
C GLU A 82 -9.83 -3.46 18.62
N ALA A 83 -10.32 -4.67 18.30
CA ALA A 83 -11.72 -4.87 17.93
C ALA A 83 -12.71 -4.62 19.08
N LYS A 84 -12.36 -5.04 20.30
CA LYS A 84 -13.17 -4.84 21.50
C LYS A 84 -13.28 -3.37 21.84
N ASP A 85 -12.17 -2.64 21.81
CA ASP A 85 -12.12 -1.21 22.09
C ASP A 85 -12.91 -0.41 21.04
N GLY A 86 -12.77 -0.79 19.76
CA GLY A 86 -13.59 -0.21 18.68
C GLY A 86 -15.10 -0.39 18.92
N CYS A 87 -15.53 -1.62 19.24
CA CYS A 87 -16.95 -1.90 19.53
C CYS A 87 -17.44 -1.18 20.80
N PHE A 88 -16.58 -1.06 21.82
CA PHE A 88 -16.91 -0.37 23.06
C PHE A 88 -17.09 1.13 22.83
N MET A 89 -16.21 1.77 22.06
CA MET A 89 -16.31 3.19 21.70
C MET A 89 -17.58 3.50 20.90
N GLU A 90 -17.90 2.68 19.90
CA GLU A 90 -19.10 2.84 19.08
C GLU A 90 -20.38 2.73 19.94
N LYS A 91 -20.44 1.75 20.84
CA LYS A 91 -21.57 1.60 21.78
C LYS A 91 -21.68 2.77 22.75
N GLN A 92 -20.57 3.29 23.26
CA GLN A 92 -20.55 4.45 24.14
C GLN A 92 -21.04 5.71 23.43
N GLU A 93 -20.55 5.99 22.22
CA GLU A 93 -20.94 7.16 21.43
C GLU A 93 -22.44 7.12 21.10
N LYS A 94 -22.94 5.94 20.69
CA LYS A 94 -24.37 5.74 20.43
C LYS A 94 -25.21 6.01 21.68
N THR A 95 -24.84 5.40 22.81
CA THR A 95 -25.57 5.58 24.07
C THR A 95 -25.52 7.04 24.55
N TYR A 96 -24.38 7.72 24.38
CA TYR A 96 -24.22 9.13 24.73
C TYR A 96 -25.13 10.02 23.88
N THR A 97 -25.17 9.79 22.58
CA THR A 97 -26.01 10.53 21.64
C THR A 97 -27.50 10.31 21.95
N GLU A 98 -27.92 9.06 22.12
CA GLU A 98 -29.30 8.72 22.50
C GLU A 98 -29.72 9.36 23.83
N ARG A 99 -28.85 9.34 24.84
CA ARG A 99 -29.14 9.99 26.13
C ARG A 99 -29.20 11.50 26.02
N LYS A 100 -28.32 12.11 25.23
CA LYS A 100 -28.31 13.56 24.99
C LYS A 100 -29.59 14.01 24.31
N GLU A 101 -30.06 13.29 23.29
CA GLU A 101 -31.34 13.55 22.64
C GLU A 101 -32.51 13.43 23.63
N ALA A 102 -32.57 12.35 24.41
CA ALA A 102 -33.62 12.13 25.40
C ALA A 102 -33.66 13.18 26.52
N LEU A 103 -32.52 13.81 26.83
CA LEU A 103 -32.42 14.92 27.79
C LEU A 103 -32.75 16.28 27.16
N SER A 104 -32.57 16.43 25.85
CA SER A 104 -32.87 17.66 25.11
C SER A 104 -34.36 17.80 24.77
N ASP A 105 -35.11 16.70 24.72
CA ASP A 105 -36.56 16.66 24.48
C ASP A 105 -37.42 16.90 25.75
N LYS A 106 -36.79 17.24 26.89
CA LYS A 106 -37.45 17.62 28.15
C LYS A 106 -37.22 19.08 28.48
#